data_AF-A0A9Q5NAK4-F1
#
_entry.id   AF-A0A9Q5NAK4-F1
#
_cell.length_a   1.000
_cell.length_b   1.000
_cell.length_c   1.000
_cell.angle_alpha   90.00
_cell.angle_beta   90.00
_cell.angle_gamma   90.00
#
_symmetry.space_group_name_H-M   'P 1'
#
loop_
_entity.id
_entity.type
_entity.pdbx_description
1 polymer ?
#
loop_
_entity_poly.entity_id
_entity_poly.type
_entity_poly.pdbx_seq_one_letter_code
_entity_poly.pdbx_strand_id
1 'polypeptide(L)' 'MIESFTAYLESVVEQARVCDTSTCLSVAEYLKNRRENVGTRPSFVPLELDMDLRDEVFYHPTTIELTLYITDMIIIDDVS' A
#
# COMPACT_ATOMS: atom_id res chain seq x y z
N MET A 1 5.90 -1.49 11.52
CA MET A 1 5.79 -2.91 11.11
C MET A 1 4.44 -3.52 11.50
N ILE A 2 4.17 -3.81 12.78
CA ILE A 2 2.90 -4.46 13.19
C ILE A 2 1.69 -3.61 12.81
N GLU A 3 1.71 -2.31 13.09
CA GLU A 3 0.61 -1.40 12.75
C GLU A 3 0.34 -1.34 11.24
N SER A 4 1.38 -1.27 10.41
CA SER A 4 1.27 -1.27 8.95
C SER A 4 0.70 -2.59 8.42
N PHE A 5 1.05 -3.71 9.04
CA PHE A 5 0.53 -5.03 8.68
C PHE A 5 -0.93 -5.19 9.13
N THR A 6 -1.30 -4.71 10.31
CA THR A 6 -2.68 -4.69 10.79
C THR A 6 -3.57 -3.84 9.87
N ALA A 7 -3.14 -2.62 9.53
CA ALA A 7 -3.88 -1.74 8.63
C ALA A 7 -4.06 -2.36 7.24
N TYR A 8 -3.06 -3.07 6.74
CA TYR A 8 -3.15 -3.85 5.50
C TYR A 8 -4.19 -4.98 5.60
N LEU A 9 -4.19 -5.77 6.68
CA LEU A 9 -5.17 -6.84 6.84
C LEU A 9 -6.60 -6.29 6.94
N GLU A 10 -6.81 -5.19 7.66
CA GLU A 10 -8.09 -4.51 7.73
C GLU A 10 -8.55 -3.98 6.37
N SER A 11 -7.64 -3.42 5.56
CA SER A 11 -7.96 -2.91 4.23
C SER A 11 -8.29 -4.01 3.21
N VAL A 12 -7.70 -5.20 3.35
CA VAL A 12 -8.04 -6.39 2.55
C VAL A 12 -9.44 -6.93 2.91
N VAL A 13 -9.83 -6.90 4.20
CA VAL A 13 -11.20 -7.26 4.61
C VAL A 13 -12.22 -6.32 3.98
N GLU A 14 -11.95 -5.02 3.99
CA GLU A 14 -12.83 -4.04 3.34
C GLU A 14 -12.89 -4.23 1.82
N GLN A 15 -11.78 -4.58 1.18
CA GLN A 15 -11.76 -4.94 -0.24
C GLN A 15 -12.70 -6.10 -0.54
N ALA A 16 -12.64 -7.17 0.27
CA ALA A 16 -13.51 -8.33 0.09
C ALA A 16 -14.99 -7.95 0.21
N ARG A 17 -15.33 -7.04 1.13
CA ARG A 17 -16.70 -6.51 1.29
C ARG A 17 -17.17 -5.73 0.05
N VAL A 18 -16.31 -4.89 -0.52
CA VAL A 18 -16.62 -4.11 -1.75
C VAL A 18 -16.78 -5.04 -2.96
N CYS A 19 -15.96 -6.09 -3.06
CA CYS A 19 -16.08 -7.12 -4.10
C CYS A 19 -17.42 -7.86 -4.02
N ASP A 20 -17.87 -8.21 -2.82
CA ASP A 20 -19.15 -8.91 -2.60
C ASP A 20 -20.36 -8.06 -3.02
N THR A 21 -20.29 -6.74 -2.82
CA THR A 21 -21.41 -5.83 -3.17
C THR A 21 -21.47 -5.41 -4.63
N SER A 22 -20.59 -5.94 -5.51
CA SER A 22 -20.48 -5.55 -6.94
C SER A 22 -20.43 -4.03 -7.16
N THR A 23 -19.86 -3.30 -6.20
CA THR A 23 -19.83 -1.84 -6.25
C THR A 23 -18.76 -1.37 -7.22
N CYS A 24 -19.17 -0.67 -8.27
CA CYS A 24 -18.24 -0.02 -9.19
C CYS A 24 -17.74 1.29 -8.56
N LEU A 25 -16.46 1.32 -8.19
CA LEU A 25 -15.81 2.51 -7.65
C LEU A 25 -15.41 3.48 -8.76
N SER A 26 -15.40 4.77 -8.47
CA SER A 26 -14.68 5.73 -9.31
C SER A 26 -13.18 5.43 -9.30
N VAL A 27 -12.43 5.89 -10.31
CA VAL A 27 -10.98 5.72 -10.38
C VAL A 27 -10.28 6.27 -9.12
N ALA A 28 -10.76 7.40 -8.59
CA ALA A 28 -10.19 7.99 -7.38
C ALA A 28 -10.44 7.13 -6.13
N GLU A 29 -11.64 6.58 -5.97
CA GLU A 29 -11.97 5.66 -4.87
C GLU A 29 -11.20 4.35 -4.99
N TYR A 30 -11.09 3.81 -6.21
CA TYR A 30 -10.29 2.62 -6.49
C TYR A 30 -8.83 2.84 -6.09
N LEU A 31 -8.17 3.89 -6.59
CA LEU A 31 -6.76 4.16 -6.26
C LEU A 31 -6.56 4.42 -4.77
N LYS A 32 -7.47 5.14 -4.12
CA LYS A 32 -7.42 5.38 -2.68
C LYS A 32 -7.46 4.05 -1.90
N ASN A 33 -8.41 3.18 -2.22
CA ASN A 33 -8.52 1.87 -1.56
C ASN A 33 -7.32 0.99 -1.89
N ARG A 34 -6.91 0.97 -3.15
CA ARG A 34 -5.89 0.06 -3.65
C ARG A 34 -4.50 0.35 -3.07
N ARG A 35 -4.16 1.61 -2.80
CA ARG A 35 -2.93 2.00 -2.08
C ARG A 35 -2.79 1.39 -0.69
N GLU A 36 -3.89 1.08 -0.01
CA GLU A 36 -3.85 0.51 1.34
C GLU A 36 -3.84 -1.03 1.33
N ASN A 37 -4.38 -1.67 0.29
CA ASN A 37 -4.51 -3.14 0.23
C ASN A 37 -3.68 -3.81 -0.87
N VAL A 38 -2.86 -3.07 -1.64
CA VAL A 38 -1.92 -3.66 -2.62
C VAL A 38 -0.69 -4.27 -1.96
N GLY A 39 -0.53 -4.07 -0.65
CA GLY A 39 0.51 -4.74 0.15
C GLY A 39 1.90 -4.11 0.04
N THR A 40 2.05 -2.98 -0.64
CA THR A 40 3.35 -2.31 -0.80
C THR A 40 3.94 -1.84 0.54
N ARG A 41 3.12 -1.22 1.40
CA ARG A 41 3.54 -0.76 2.73
C ARG A 41 4.17 -1.87 3.59
N PRO A 42 3.54 -3.05 3.77
CA PRO A 42 4.19 -4.14 4.49
C PRO A 42 5.36 -4.77 3.73
N SER A 43 5.40 -4.70 2.39
CA SER A 43 6.50 -5.24 1.58
C SER A 43 7.80 -4.42 1.62
N PHE A 44 7.75 -3.12 1.92
CA PHE A 44 8.96 -2.31 2.07
C PHE A 44 9.73 -2.61 3.36
N VAL A 45 9.04 -3.08 4.40
CA VAL A 45 9.69 -3.39 5.68
C VAL A 45 10.74 -4.51 5.57
N PRO A 46 10.48 -5.65 4.89
CA PRO A 46 11.53 -6.62 4.60
C PRO A 46 12.69 -6.09 3.75
N LEU A 47 12.43 -5.13 2.85
CA LEU A 47 13.46 -4.54 1.99
C LEU A 47 14.44 -3.69 2.81
N GLU A 48 14.03 -3.17 3.96
CA GLU A 48 14.87 -2.44 4.89
C GLU A 48 15.79 -3.34 5.74
N LEU A 49 15.49 -4.64 5.89
CA LEU A 49 16.18 -5.51 6.87
C LEU A 49 17.69 -5.67 6.62
N ASP A 50 18.14 -5.47 5.38
CA ASP A 50 19.56 -5.51 4.99
C ASP A 50 20.14 -4.11 4.71
N MET A 51 19.33 -3.06 4.93
CA MET A 51 19.74 -1.68 4.73
C MET A 51 20.02 -1.05 6.10
N ASP A 52 21.26 -0.62 6.36
CA ASP A 52 21.63 0.15 7.57
C ASP A 52 21.12 1.59 7.46
N LEU A 53 19.79 1.75 7.37
CA LEU A 53 19.10 3.02 7.23
C LEU A 53 18.53 3.46 8.57
N ARG A 54 18.82 4.72 8.93
CA ARG A 54 18.16 5.38 10.05
C ARG A 54 16.72 5.71 9.68
N ASP A 55 15.81 5.62 10.65
CA ASP A 55 14.37 5.92 10.49
C ASP A 55 14.12 7.25 9.75
N GLU A 56 14.93 8.28 10.01
CA GLU A 56 14.81 9.60 9.37
C GLU A 56 14.91 9.57 7.83
N VAL A 57 15.64 8.61 7.26
CA VAL A 57 15.76 8.43 5.81
C VAL A 57 14.49 7.79 5.26
N PHE A 58 13.94 6.83 6.00
CA PHE A 58 12.73 6.13 5.61
C PHE A 58 11.50 7.05 5.65
N TYR A 59 11.39 7.85 6.72
CA TYR A 59 10.31 8.81 6.89
C TYR A 59 10.58 10.18 6.25
N HIS A 60 11.68 10.33 5.51
CA HIS A 60 11.96 11.56 4.78
C HIS A 60 10.83 11.81 3.75
N PRO A 61 10.31 13.05 3.61
CA PRO A 61 9.18 13.34 2.73
C PRO A 61 9.35 12.83 1.30
N THR A 62 10.56 12.95 0.74
CA THR A 62 10.90 12.44 -0.60
C THR A 62 10.79 10.92 -0.68
N THR A 63 11.23 10.19 0.35
CA THR A 63 11.13 8.72 0.38
C THR A 63 9.66 8.30 0.43
N ILE A 64 8.84 8.99 1.22
CA ILE A 64 7.39 8.75 1.31
C ILE A 64 6.73 9.02 -0.05
N GLU A 65 7.09 10.10 -0.73
CA GLU A 65 6.54 10.43 -2.06
C GLU A 65 6.93 9.39 -3.11
N LEU A 66 8.20 8.97 -3.13
CA LEU A 66 8.67 7.91 -4.03
C LEU A 66 7.96 6.57 -3.76
N THR A 67 7.76 6.23 -2.48
CA THR A 67 7.01 5.04 -2.04
C THR A 67 5.58 5.07 -2.58
N LEU A 68 4.94 6.24 -2.59
CA LEU A 68 3.59 6.41 -3.15
C LEU A 68 3.59 6.21 -4.67
N TYR A 69 4.55 6.78 -5.40
CA TYR A 69 4.65 6.57 -6.85
C TYR A 69 4.92 5.11 -7.23
N ILE A 70 5.80 4.43 -6.50
CA ILE A 70 6.04 3.00 -6.69
C ILE A 70 4.77 2.21 -6.43
N THR A 71 4.02 2.56 -5.39
CA THR A 71 2.74 1.93 -5.08
C THR A 71 1.74 2.11 -6.23
N ASP A 72 1.62 3.30 -6.79
CA ASP A 72 0.75 3.56 -7.94
C ASP A 72 1.17 2.77 -9.18
N MET A 73 2.47 2.65 -9.44
CA MET A 73 2.97 1.82 -10.55
C MET A 73 2.61 0.35 -10.36
N ILE A 74 2.76 -0.18 -9.14
CA ILE A 74 2.42 -1.58 -8.82
C ILE A 74 0.91 -1.81 -8.99
N ILE A 75 0.06 -0.87 -8.57
CA ILE A 75 -1.40 -0.97 -8.76
C ILE A 75 -1.76 -1.07 -10.25
N ILE A 76 -1.07 -0.32 -11.10
CA ILE A 76 -1.31 -0.31 -12.54
C ILE A 76 -0.75 -1.57 -13.22
N ASP A 77 0.29 -2.21 -12.66
CA ASP A 77 0.84 -3.47 -13.15
C ASP A 77 0.00 -4.68 -12.71
N ASP A 78 -0.51 -4.67 -11.47
CA ASP A 78 -1.37 -5.69 -10.85
C ASP A 78 -2.81 -5.67 -11.40
N VAL A 79 -2.96 -5.57 -12.72
CA VAL A 79 -4.26 -5.70 -13.38
C VAL A 79 -4.61 -7.19 -13.46
N SER A 80 -5.26 -7.68 -12.40
CA SER A 80 -5.98 -8.96 -12.41
C SER A 80 -7.42 -8.80 -12.90
#